data_AF-A0A7Y4KSF0-F1
#
_entry.id   AF-A0A7Y4KSF0-F1
#
_cell.length_a   1.000
_cell.length_b   1.000
_cell.length_c   1.000
_cell.angle_alpha   90.00
_cell.angle_beta   90.00
_cell.angle_gamma   90.00
#
_symmetry.space_group_name_H-M   'P 1'
#
loop_
_entity.id
_entity.type
_entity.pdbx_description
1 polymer ?
#
loop_
_entity_poly.entity_id
_entity_poly.type
_entity_poly.pdbx_seq_one_letter_code
_entity_poly.pdbx_strand_id
1 'polypeptide(L)'
;GVHLAAMAFWGVVYSLLDAMLPVDGRGRWEFQAAVGMLFGIFVWLVDFQLLARGYFPWLLSVPQFLQIVWHAVFLGLPMALLFTAAERRRSPVAEPTP
;
A
#
# COMPACT_ATOMS: atom_id res chain seq x y z
N GLY A 1 17.61 5.41 -10.28
CA GLY A 1 17.97 5.94 -8.96
C GLY A 1 16.74 6.44 -8.21
N VAL A 2 16.24 7.62 -8.58
CA VAL A 2 15.15 8.32 -7.85
C VAL A 2 13.88 7.49 -7.66
N HIS A 3 13.36 6.86 -8.72
CA HIS A 3 12.14 6.04 -8.61
C HIS A 3 12.30 4.86 -7.65
N LEU A 4 13.46 4.17 -7.68
CA LEU A 4 13.75 3.08 -6.75
C LEU A 4 13.80 3.59 -5.29
N ALA A 5 14.45 4.73 -5.07
CA ALA A 5 14.53 5.35 -3.74
C ALA A 5 13.13 5.75 -3.22
N ALA A 6 12.28 6.31 -4.08
CA ALA A 6 10.89 6.64 -3.73
C ALA A 6 10.08 5.38 -3.39
N MET A 7 10.24 4.30 -4.16
CA MET A 7 9.55 3.03 -3.87
C MET A 7 10.04 2.39 -2.57
N ALA A 8 11.35 2.44 -2.30
CA ALA A 8 11.93 1.98 -1.04
C ALA A 8 11.40 2.81 0.15
N PHE A 9 11.33 4.13 0.00
CA PHE A 9 10.73 5.01 1.00
C PHE A 9 9.29 4.61 1.31
N TRP A 10 8.44 4.44 0.28
CA TRP A 10 7.06 4.02 0.49
C TRP A 10 6.93 2.64 1.14
N GLY A 11 7.81 1.68 0.78
CA GLY A 11 7.86 0.38 1.44
C GLY A 11 8.19 0.48 2.94
N VAL A 12 9.09 1.39 3.32
CA VAL A 12 9.38 1.68 4.74
C VAL A 12 8.18 2.33 5.44
N VAL A 13 7.52 3.29 4.81
CA VAL A 13 6.31 3.90 5.40
C VAL A 13 5.22 2.84 5.61
N TYR A 14 5.03 1.94 4.65
CA TYR A 14 4.07 0.85 4.79
C TYR A 14 4.45 -0.12 5.91
N SER A 15 5.73 -0.45 6.08
CA SER A 15 6.16 -1.34 7.15
C SER A 15 5.89 -0.74 8.54
N LEU A 16 6.03 0.58 8.68
CA LEU A 16 5.66 1.30 9.90
C LEU A 16 4.15 1.27 10.14
N LEU A 17 3.35 1.46 9.08
CA LEU A 17 1.89 1.32 9.17
C LEU A 17 1.48 -0.10 9.58
N ASP A 18 2.05 -1.11 8.94
CA ASP A 18 1.80 -2.53 9.24
C ASP A 18 2.12 -2.87 10.71
N ALA A 19 3.23 -2.33 11.22
CA ALA A 19 3.63 -2.50 12.61
C ALA A 19 2.65 -1.88 13.62
N MET A 20 1.76 -0.98 13.18
CA MET A 20 0.69 -0.39 14.01
C MET A 20 -0.64 -1.14 13.88
N LEU A 21 -0.80 -2.05 12.92
CA LEU A 21 -2.04 -2.79 12.73
C LEU A 21 -2.27 -3.82 13.85
N PRO A 22 -3.53 -4.13 14.21
CA PRO A 22 -3.85 -5.20 15.14
C PRO A 22 -3.30 -6.54 14.67
N VAL A 23 -2.74 -7.34 15.59
CA VAL A 23 -2.12 -8.64 15.28
C VAL A 23 -3.11 -9.57 14.56
N ASP A 24 -4.36 -9.62 15.03
CA ASP A 24 -5.44 -10.43 14.44
C ASP A 24 -5.79 -10.03 12.99
N GLY A 25 -5.47 -8.79 12.60
CA GLY A 25 -5.71 -8.26 11.26
C GLY A 25 -4.60 -8.57 10.27
N ARG A 26 -3.33 -8.70 10.72
CA ARG A 26 -2.16 -8.75 9.82
C ARG A 26 -2.11 -10.01 8.95
N GLY A 27 -2.64 -11.13 9.43
CA GLY A 27 -2.73 -12.38 8.67
C GLY A 27 -3.96 -12.50 7.76
N ARG A 28 -4.95 -11.60 7.90
CA ARG A 28 -6.20 -11.62 7.14
C ARG A 28 -6.02 -10.84 5.84
N TRP A 29 -6.08 -11.56 4.71
CA TRP A 29 -5.75 -10.98 3.41
C TRP A 29 -6.75 -9.90 2.99
N GLU A 30 -8.03 -10.01 3.36
CA GLU A 30 -9.06 -9.02 3.06
C GLU A 30 -8.78 -7.70 3.77
N PHE A 31 -8.42 -7.78 5.06
CA PHE A 31 -8.11 -6.61 5.88
C PHE A 31 -6.85 -5.91 5.37
N GLN A 32 -5.78 -6.68 5.15
CA GLN A 32 -4.54 -6.14 4.61
C GLN A 32 -4.73 -5.56 3.20
N ALA A 33 -5.49 -6.22 2.33
CA ALA A 33 -5.79 -5.69 1.00
C ALA A 33 -6.49 -4.32 1.09
N ALA A 34 -7.48 -4.17 1.99
CA ALA A 34 -8.14 -2.88 2.21
C ALA A 34 -7.16 -1.81 2.74
N VAL A 35 -6.31 -2.16 3.72
CA VAL A 35 -5.28 -1.25 4.25
C VAL A 35 -4.28 -0.85 3.15
N GLY A 36 -3.80 -1.81 2.37
CA GLY A 36 -2.92 -1.59 1.23
C GLY A 36 -3.52 -0.67 0.19
N MET A 37 -4.77 -0.92 -0.22
CA MET A 37 -5.46 -0.07 -1.18
C MET A 37 -5.61 1.36 -0.65
N LEU A 38 -6.01 1.54 0.61
CA LEU A 38 -6.08 2.86 1.25
C LEU A 38 -4.71 3.54 1.30
N PHE A 39 -3.65 2.79 1.58
CA PHE A 39 -2.28 3.29 1.54
C PHE A 39 -1.87 3.72 0.12
N GLY A 40 -2.21 2.95 -0.91
CA GLY A 40 -1.98 3.34 -2.30
C GLY A 40 -2.70 4.65 -2.66
N ILE A 41 -3.94 4.84 -2.20
CA ILE A 41 -4.67 6.10 -2.36
C ILE A 41 -3.96 7.24 -1.62
N PHE A 42 -3.44 6.99 -0.42
CA PHE A 42 -2.65 7.96 0.32
C PHE A 42 -1.37 8.37 -0.42
N VAL A 43 -0.65 7.41 -1.01
CA VAL A 43 0.53 7.71 -1.85
C VAL A 43 0.12 8.58 -3.04
N TRP A 44 -0.98 8.25 -3.72
CA TRP A 44 -1.51 9.09 -4.80
C TRP A 44 -1.83 10.52 -4.33
N LEU A 45 -2.42 10.69 -3.14
CA LEU A 45 -2.70 12.01 -2.58
C LEU A 45 -1.41 12.82 -2.42
N VAL A 46 -0.36 12.22 -1.87
CA VAL A 46 0.94 12.89 -1.69
C VAL A 46 1.58 13.21 -3.03
N ASP A 47 1.68 12.22 -3.91
CA ASP A 47 2.41 12.35 -5.18
C ASP A 47 1.70 13.32 -6.14
N PHE A 48 0.38 13.25 -6.27
CA PHE A 48 -0.34 14.05 -7.27
C PHE A 48 -0.93 15.32 -6.69
N GLN A 49 -1.57 15.26 -5.53
CA GLN A 49 -2.30 16.42 -5.00
C GLN A 49 -1.37 17.42 -4.29
N LEU A 50 -0.22 16.98 -3.78
CA LEU A 50 0.79 17.85 -3.16
C LEU A 50 1.97 18.10 -4.09
N LEU A 51 2.70 17.05 -4.51
CA LEU A 51 3.95 17.21 -5.26
C LEU A 51 3.71 17.59 -6.72
N ALA A 52 2.93 16.82 -7.47
CA ALA A 52 2.72 17.08 -8.90
C ALA A 52 2.00 18.42 -9.12
N ARG A 53 1.05 18.78 -8.25
CA ARG A 53 0.40 20.09 -8.33
C ARG A 53 1.39 21.27 -8.25
N GLY A 54 2.46 21.14 -7.46
CA GLY A 54 3.48 22.18 -7.31
C GLY A 54 4.57 22.15 -8.40
N TYR A 55 5.00 20.96 -8.81
CA TYR A 55 6.20 20.79 -9.64
C TYR A 55 5.94 20.23 -11.05
N PHE A 56 4.86 19.46 -11.22
CA PHE A 56 4.57 18.70 -12.45
C PHE A 56 3.06 18.73 -12.81
N PRO A 57 2.44 19.91 -12.96
CA PRO A 57 0.97 20.05 -12.99
C PRO A 57 0.31 19.36 -14.20
N TRP A 58 1.05 19.11 -15.27
CA TRP A 58 0.54 18.37 -16.44
C TRP A 58 0.12 16.93 -16.10
N LEU A 59 0.68 16.32 -15.05
CA LEU A 59 0.25 15.00 -14.58
C LEU A 59 -1.21 15.00 -14.09
N LEU A 60 -1.78 16.16 -13.77
CA LEU A 60 -3.17 16.30 -13.36
C LEU A 60 -4.16 16.32 -14.55
N SER A 61 -3.66 16.42 -15.79
CA SER A 61 -4.50 16.38 -17.00
C SER A 61 -5.01 14.96 -17.33
N VAL A 62 -4.40 13.94 -16.75
CA VAL A 62 -4.81 12.53 -16.90
C VAL A 62 -5.97 12.23 -15.96
N PRO A 63 -6.91 11.32 -16.31
CA PRO A 63 -8.05 10.97 -15.46
C PRO A 63 -7.64 10.60 -14.02
N GLN A 64 -8.01 11.45 -13.06
CA GLN A 64 -7.60 11.32 -11.66
C GLN A 64 -8.10 10.03 -11.02
N PHE A 65 -9.33 9.62 -11.34
CA PHE A 65 -9.87 8.35 -10.85
C PHE A 65 -9.02 7.15 -11.26
N LEU A 66 -8.55 7.12 -12.51
CA LEU A 66 -7.70 6.03 -12.99
C LEU A 66 -6.34 6.03 -12.28
N GLN A 67 -5.76 7.21 -12.03
CA GLN A 67 -4.54 7.31 -11.24
C GLN A 67 -4.74 6.76 -9.82
N ILE A 68 -5.82 7.14 -9.13
CA ILE A 68 -6.17 6.62 -7.80
C ILE A 68 -6.24 5.09 -7.82
N VAL A 69 -7.01 4.53 -8.75
CA VAL A 69 -7.20 3.08 -8.89
C VAL A 69 -5.87 2.39 -9.16
N TRP A 70 -5.02 2.94 -10.02
CA TRP A 70 -3.71 2.35 -10.31
C TRP A 70 -2.79 2.35 -9.09
N HIS A 71 -2.79 3.40 -8.28
CA HIS A 71 -2.00 3.39 -7.04
C HIS A 71 -2.56 2.42 -6.02
N ALA A 72 -3.88 2.33 -5.88
CA ALA A 72 -4.50 1.37 -4.97
C ALA A 72 -4.18 -0.08 -5.39
N VAL A 73 -4.30 -0.42 -6.68
CA VAL A 73 -4.25 -1.79 -7.18
C VAL A 73 -2.85 -2.27 -7.55
N PHE A 74 -1.97 -1.40 -8.03
CA PHE A 74 -0.62 -1.79 -8.49
C PHE A 74 0.51 -1.38 -7.55
N LEU A 75 0.24 -0.50 -6.56
CA LEU A 75 1.20 -0.18 -5.50
C LEU A 75 0.71 -0.70 -4.15
N GLY A 76 -0.47 -0.27 -3.72
CA GLY A 76 -1.02 -0.57 -2.40
C GLY A 76 -1.32 -2.05 -2.18
N LEU A 77 -2.11 -2.65 -3.07
CA LEU A 77 -2.52 -4.05 -2.96
C LEU A 77 -1.33 -5.03 -3.00
N PRO A 78 -0.38 -4.97 -3.94
CA PRO A 78 0.76 -5.89 -3.95
C PRO A 78 1.60 -5.74 -2.68
N MET A 79 1.77 -4.52 -2.17
CA MET A 79 2.49 -4.27 -0.93
C MET A 79 1.80 -4.94 0.27
N ALA A 80 0.49 -4.78 0.42
CA ALA A 80 -0.29 -5.49 1.44
C ALA A 80 -0.17 -7.01 1.33
N LEU A 81 -0.24 -7.56 0.11
CA LEU A 81 -0.13 -9.00 -0.10
C LEU A 81 1.25 -9.53 0.30
N LEU A 82 2.32 -8.79 0.04
CA LEU A 82 3.68 -9.15 0.48
C LEU A 82 3.78 -9.23 2.01
N PHE A 83 3.23 -8.25 2.72
CA PHE A 83 3.25 -8.23 4.19
C PHE A 83 2.35 -9.31 4.80
N THR A 84 1.15 -9.50 4.26
CA THR A 84 0.26 -10.59 4.68
C THR A 84 0.93 -11.95 4.50
N ALA A 85 1.59 -12.17 3.36
CA ALA A 85 2.29 -13.42 3.08
C ALA A 85 3.48 -13.63 4.04
N ALA A 86 4.19 -12.57 4.40
CA ALA A 86 5.26 -12.62 5.39
C ALA A 86 4.72 -12.96 6.79
N GLU A 87 3.58 -12.38 7.18
CA GLU A 87 2.99 -12.62 8.49
C GLU A 87 2.45 -14.05 8.63
N ARG A 88 1.76 -14.56 7.61
CA ARG A 88 1.28 -15.95 7.58
C ARG A 88 2.40 -16.99 7.69
N ARG A 89 3.62 -16.65 7.25
CA ARG A 89 4.80 -17.53 7.41
C ARG A 89 5.35 -17.51 8.83
N ARG A 90 5.18 -16.40 9.57
CA ARG A 90 5.63 -16.25 10.96
C ARG A 90 4.66 -16.87 11.95
N SER A 91 3.36 -16.77 11.67
CA SER A 91 2.29 -17.32 12.50
C SER A 91 1.41 -18.19 11.61
N PRO A 92 1.70 -19.51 11.51
CA PRO A 92 0.79 -20.44 10.89
C PRO A 92 -0.55 -20.32 11.62
N VAL A 93 -1.60 -19.92 10.90
CA VAL A 93 -2.95 -19.95 11.45
C VAL A 93 -3.19 -21.40 11.89
N ALA A 94 -3.47 -21.60 13.18
CA ALA A 94 -3.82 -22.92 13.68
C ALA A 94 -5.03 -23.42 12.88
N GLU A 95 -4.84 -24.53 12.17
CA GLU A 95 -5.92 -25.20 11.44
C GLU A 95 -6.98 -25.58 12.48
N PRO A 96 -8.26 -25.21 12.29
CA PRO A 96 -9.30 -25.65 13.21
C PRO A 96 -9.32 -27.17 13.18
N THR A 97 -8.96 -27.80 14.31
CA THR A 97 -9.12 -29.24 14.49
C THR A 97 -10.60 -29.61 14.31
N PRO A 98 -10.91 -30.66 13.52
CA PRO A 98 -12.27 -31.07 13.21
C PRO A 98 -13.06 -31.51 14.45
#